data_AF-A0A847MYC2-F1
#
_entry.id   AF-A0A847MYC2-F1
#
_cell.length_a   1.000
_cell.length_b   1.000
_cell.length_c   1.000
_cell.angle_alpha   90.00
_cell.angle_beta   90.00
_cell.angle_gamma   90.00
#
_symmetry.space_group_name_H-M   'P 1'
#
loop_
_entity.id
_entity.type
_entity.pdbx_description
1 polymer ?
#
loop_
_entity_poly.entity_id
_entity_poly.type
_entity_poly.pdbx_seq_one_letter_code
_entity_poly.pdbx_strand_id
1 'polypeptide(L)'
;MFVSGALMSILLNVHAIDEVAFTDLMKILALGSGGYLGFVFEEKKVDFTTQASVKIQISRYLVGLVGVLLILGAKKVIPESLYAVGGFVRYTLVGLWATGLFPFIGRSLRLFSGSR
;
A
#
# COMPACT_ATOMS: atom_id res chain seq x y z
N MET A 1 4.55 3.26 -14.59
CA MET A 1 3.41 3.07 -13.67
C MET A 1 3.44 4.04 -12.50
N PHE A 2 4.46 4.02 -11.63
CA PHE A 2 4.56 4.99 -10.51
C PHE A 2 4.56 6.45 -10.98
N VAL A 3 5.43 6.79 -11.94
CA VAL A 3 5.52 8.14 -12.54
C VAL A 3 4.19 8.58 -13.13
N SER A 4 3.52 7.71 -13.89
CA SER A 4 2.21 7.99 -14.49
C SER A 4 1.15 8.28 -13.43
N GLY A 5 1.07 7.45 -12.37
CA GLY A 5 0.14 7.69 -11.26
C GLY A 5 0.43 8.99 -10.50
N ALA A 6 1.71 9.31 -10.26
CA ALA A 6 2.11 10.55 -9.59
C ALA A 6 1.78 11.78 -10.44
N LEU A 7 2.08 11.73 -11.75
CA LEU A 7 1.73 12.80 -12.69
C LEU A 7 0.21 13.01 -12.75
N MET A 8 -0.56 11.94 -12.90
CA MET A 8 -2.02 12.02 -12.88
C MET A 8 -2.53 12.62 -11.57
N SER A 9 -1.96 12.23 -10.43
CA SER A 9 -2.33 12.75 -9.13
C SER A 9 -2.07 14.25 -9.00
N ILE A 10 -0.98 14.76 -9.56
CA ILE A 10 -0.66 16.20 -9.55
C ILE A 10 -1.64 16.94 -10.47
N LEU A 11 -1.85 16.43 -11.69
CA LEU A 11 -2.76 17.02 -12.68
C LEU A 11 -4.21 17.07 -12.20
N LEU A 12 -4.68 16.02 -11.52
CA LEU A 12 -5.99 15.99 -10.87
C LEU A 12 -6.10 17.03 -9.75
N ASN A 13 -5.06 17.18 -8.93
CA ASN A 13 -5.06 18.14 -7.84
C ASN A 13 -5.14 19.59 -8.36
N VAL A 14 -4.41 19.90 -9.43
CA VAL A 14 -4.46 21.23 -10.06
C VAL A 14 -5.65 21.40 -11.01
N HIS A 15 -6.60 20.45 -11.04
CA HIS A 15 -7.80 20.46 -11.88
C HIS A 15 -7.50 20.61 -13.39
N ALA A 16 -6.33 20.15 -13.84
CA ALA A 16 -5.90 20.26 -15.24
C ALA A 16 -6.47 19.13 -16.14
N ILE A 17 -7.02 18.07 -15.55
CA ILE A 17 -7.63 16.93 -16.26
C ILE A 17 -8.93 16.49 -15.56
N ASP A 18 -9.76 15.76 -16.30
CA ASP A 18 -11.07 15.30 -15.83
C ASP A 18 -10.98 14.33 -14.63
N GLU A 19 -11.69 14.64 -13.55
CA GLU A 19 -11.63 13.83 -12.32
C GLU A 19 -12.27 12.45 -12.49
N VAL A 20 -13.39 12.37 -13.22
CA VAL A 20 -14.19 11.16 -13.38
C VAL A 20 -13.43 10.12 -14.20
N ALA A 21 -12.76 10.54 -15.28
CA ALA A 21 -12.03 9.64 -16.16
C ALA A 21 -10.74 9.08 -15.54
N PHE A 22 -10.07 9.86 -14.67
CA PHE A 22 -8.67 9.58 -14.32
C PHE A 22 -8.43 9.19 -12.84
N THR A 23 -9.38 9.43 -11.94
CA THR A 23 -9.18 9.17 -10.51
C THR A 23 -8.92 7.70 -10.19
N ASP A 24 -9.70 6.79 -10.76
CA ASP A 24 -9.56 5.37 -10.44
C ASP A 24 -8.35 4.73 -11.11
N LEU A 25 -8.02 5.16 -12.33
CA LEU A 25 -6.78 4.75 -12.99
C LEU A 25 -5.55 5.17 -12.15
N MET A 26 -5.53 6.41 -11.64
CA MET A 26 -4.45 6.88 -10.76
C MET A 26 -4.31 5.97 -9.54
N LYS A 27 -5.41 5.63 -8.84
CA LYS A 27 -5.38 4.79 -7.63
C LYS A 27 -4.87 3.37 -7.93
N ILE A 28 -5.28 2.77 -9.05
CA ILE A 28 -4.84 1.42 -9.45
C ILE A 28 -3.33 1.43 -9.73
N LEU A 29 -2.84 2.44 -10.47
CA LEU A 29 -1.42 2.60 -10.74
C LEU A 29 -0.62 2.84 -9.45
N ALA A 30 -1.16 3.64 -8.53
CA ALA A 30 -0.58 3.89 -7.22
C ALA A 30 -0.47 2.59 -6.39
N LEU A 31 -1.56 1.82 -6.31
CA LEU A 31 -1.62 0.54 -5.60
C LEU A 31 -0.64 -0.48 -6.18
N GLY A 32 -0.68 -0.69 -7.50
CA GLY A 32 0.19 -1.66 -8.18
C GLY A 32 1.67 -1.32 -8.04
N SER A 33 2.03 -0.04 -8.19
CA SER A 33 3.41 0.40 -8.01
C SER A 33 3.88 0.29 -6.55
N GLY A 34 3.03 0.63 -5.57
CA GLY A 34 3.33 0.41 -4.16
C GLY A 34 3.55 -1.06 -3.84
N GLY A 35 2.71 -1.94 -4.38
CA GLY A 35 2.86 -3.40 -4.25
C GLY A 35 4.17 -3.92 -4.85
N TYR A 36 4.54 -3.43 -6.05
CA TYR A 36 5.80 -3.80 -6.67
C TYR A 36 7.01 -3.34 -5.86
N LEU A 37 7.01 -2.09 -5.36
CA LEU A 37 8.07 -1.58 -4.49
C LEU A 37 8.19 -2.38 -3.20
N GLY A 38 7.07 -2.77 -2.60
CA GLY A 38 7.06 -3.59 -1.39
C GLY A 38 7.59 -4.99 -1.63
N PHE A 39 7.25 -5.61 -2.77
CA PHE A 39 7.81 -6.89 -3.17
C PHE A 39 9.34 -6.83 -3.34
N VAL A 40 9.86 -5.83 -4.07
CA VAL A 40 11.32 -5.67 -4.25
C VAL A 40 12.02 -5.43 -2.91
N PHE A 41 11.38 -4.70 -2.00
CA PHE A 41 11.89 -4.47 -0.65
C PHE A 41 11.92 -5.75 0.19
N GLU A 42 10.84 -6.53 0.12
CA GLU A 42 10.68 -7.81 0.79
C GLU A 42 11.76 -8.81 0.36
N GLU A 43 11.91 -9.00 -0.95
CA GLU A 43 12.87 -9.93 -1.55
C GLU A 43 14.31 -9.62 -1.10
N LYS A 44 14.65 -8.34 -0.94
CA LYS A 44 16.01 -7.91 -0.58
C LYS A 44 16.29 -7.91 0.92
N LYS A 45 15.28 -7.74 1.77
CA LYS A 45 15.49 -7.46 3.21
C LYS A 45 14.76 -8.37 4.18
N VAL A 46 13.63 -8.95 3.77
CA VAL A 46 12.74 -9.68 4.68
C VAL A 46 12.90 -11.18 4.51
N ASP A 47 12.85 -11.69 3.27
CA ASP A 47 12.93 -13.11 2.96
C ASP A 47 12.09 -13.99 3.92
N PHE A 48 10.78 -13.74 3.94
CA PHE A 48 9.86 -14.43 4.84
C PHE A 48 9.20 -15.65 4.22
N THR A 49 8.80 -16.61 5.07
CA THR A 49 7.97 -17.75 4.65
C THR A 49 6.50 -17.60 5.07
N THR A 50 5.61 -18.01 4.18
CA THR A 50 4.15 -18.04 4.41
C THR A 50 3.72 -19.28 5.20
N GLN A 51 4.57 -20.31 5.28
CA GLN A 51 4.35 -21.53 6.05
C GLN A 51 4.26 -21.19 7.55
N ALA A 52 3.10 -21.43 8.15
CA ALA A 52 2.87 -21.29 9.58
C ALA A 52 1.60 -22.06 9.97
N SER A 53 1.38 -22.25 11.27
CA SER A 53 0.11 -22.80 11.75
C SER A 53 -1.06 -21.88 11.40
N VAL A 54 -2.26 -22.48 11.24
CA VAL A 54 -3.49 -21.75 10.88
C VAL A 54 -3.75 -20.56 11.82
N LYS A 55 -3.46 -20.71 13.12
CA LYS A 55 -3.61 -19.63 14.12
C LYS A 55 -2.76 -18.40 13.78
N ILE A 56 -1.52 -18.62 13.33
CA ILE A 56 -0.61 -17.54 12.94
C ILE A 56 -1.03 -16.93 11.59
N GLN A 57 -1.55 -17.74 10.67
CA GLN A 57 -2.07 -17.20 9.40
C GLN A 57 -3.28 -16.29 9.61
N ILE A 58 -4.20 -16.67 10.50
CA ILE A 58 -5.36 -15.84 10.87
C ILE A 58 -4.89 -14.54 11.52
N SER A 59 -3.95 -14.59 12.46
CA SER A 59 -3.44 -13.36 13.10
C SER A 59 -2.74 -12.45 12.10
N ARG A 60 -1.96 -13.01 11.16
CA ARG A 60 -1.34 -12.23 10.07
C ARG A 60 -2.39 -11.52 9.22
N TYR A 61 -3.46 -12.22 8.84
CA TYR A 61 -4.55 -11.62 8.07
C TYR A 61 -5.22 -10.47 8.82
N LEU A 62 -5.57 -10.67 10.10
CA LEU A 62 -6.25 -9.65 10.90
C LEU A 62 -5.37 -8.40 11.09
N VAL A 63 -4.09 -8.57 11.43
CA VAL A 63 -3.17 -7.44 11.61
C VAL A 63 -2.93 -6.73 10.27
N GLY A 64 -2.74 -7.49 9.19
CA GLY A 64 -2.60 -6.93 7.84
C GLY A 64 -3.81 -6.10 7.44
N LEU A 65 -5.02 -6.63 7.66
CA LEU A 65 -6.29 -5.97 7.37
C LEU A 65 -6.47 -4.69 8.19
N VAL A 66 -6.17 -4.72 9.49
CA VAL A 66 -6.22 -3.51 10.34
C VAL A 66 -5.31 -2.42 9.79
N GLY A 67 -4.08 -2.76 9.36
CA GLY A 67 -3.18 -1.80 8.74
C GLY A 67 -3.77 -1.17 7.46
N VAL A 68 -4.37 -1.98 6.57
CA VAL A 68 -5.06 -1.49 5.37
C VAL A 68 -6.20 -0.54 5.73
N LEU A 69 -7.05 -0.91 6.70
CA LEU A 69 -8.18 -0.08 7.13
C LEU A 69 -7.73 1.25 7.74
N LEU A 70 -6.64 1.26 8.51
CA LEU A 70 -6.05 2.49 9.05
C LEU A 70 -5.55 3.41 7.93
N ILE A 71 -4.84 2.86 6.94
CA ILE A 71 -4.34 3.63 5.78
C ILE A 71 -5.50 4.22 4.97
N LEU A 72 -6.56 3.43 4.71
CA LEU A 72 -7.73 3.91 3.97
C LEU A 72 -8.51 4.96 4.78
N GLY A 73 -8.67 4.73 6.08
CA GLY A 73 -9.34 5.61 7.03
C GLY A 73 -8.67 6.97 7.20
N ALA A 74 -7.37 7.06 6.91
CA ALA A 74 -6.62 8.32 6.91
C ALA A 74 -7.17 9.36 5.92
N LYS A 75 -8.10 9.00 5.00
CA LYS A 75 -8.82 9.98 4.18
C LYS A 75 -9.39 11.14 5.00
N LYS A 76 -9.92 10.84 6.20
CA LYS A 76 -10.64 11.81 7.03
C LYS A 76 -9.79 12.97 7.54
N VAL A 77 -8.48 12.83 7.54
CA VAL A 77 -7.53 13.87 8.00
C VAL A 77 -6.87 14.61 6.84
N ILE A 78 -7.18 14.25 5.60
CA ILE A 78 -6.61 14.87 4.40
C ILE A 78 -7.51 16.03 3.99
N PRO A 79 -6.99 17.24 3.77
CA PRO A 79 -7.76 18.35 3.21
C PRO A 79 -8.31 18.02 1.82
N GLU A 80 -9.50 18.53 1.48
CA GLU A 80 -10.14 18.27 0.17
C GLU A 80 -9.27 18.72 -1.00
N SER A 81 -8.57 19.85 -0.83
CA SER A 81 -7.60 20.38 -1.79
C SER A 81 -6.41 19.45 -2.07
N LEU A 82 -6.23 18.36 -1.30
CA LEU A 82 -5.17 17.39 -1.49
C LEU A 82 -5.70 15.99 -1.77
N TYR A 83 -6.98 15.81 -2.08
CA TYR A 83 -7.58 14.47 -2.22
C TYR A 83 -6.95 13.60 -3.30
N ALA A 84 -6.55 14.15 -4.44
CA ALA A 84 -5.88 13.36 -5.47
C ALA A 84 -4.51 12.84 -4.98
N VAL A 85 -3.68 13.73 -4.43
CA VAL A 85 -2.35 13.40 -3.87
C VAL A 85 -2.46 12.49 -2.66
N GLY A 86 -3.38 12.77 -1.77
CA GLY A 86 -3.70 11.92 -0.63
C GLY A 86 -4.26 10.56 -1.05
N GLY A 87 -4.98 10.48 -2.17
CA GLY A 87 -5.38 9.23 -2.80
C GLY A 87 -4.17 8.44 -3.28
N PHE A 88 -3.32 9.06 -4.10
CA PHE A 88 -2.08 8.45 -4.59
C PHE A 88 -1.25 7.85 -3.45
N VAL A 89 -0.93 8.67 -2.44
CA VAL A 89 -0.11 8.25 -1.30
C VAL A 89 -0.74 7.08 -0.54
N ARG A 90 -2.04 7.16 -0.23
CA ARG A 90 -2.71 6.08 0.53
C ARG A 90 -2.74 4.78 -0.26
N TYR A 91 -3.09 4.80 -1.55
CA TYR A 91 -3.18 3.58 -2.33
C TYR A 91 -1.79 2.97 -2.59
N THR A 92 -0.76 3.79 -2.83
CA THR A 92 0.64 3.32 -2.83
C THR A 92 1.01 2.70 -1.49
N LEU A 93 0.66 3.34 -0.38
CA LEU A 93 0.97 2.82 0.95
C LEU A 93 0.24 1.51 1.25
N VAL A 94 -1.01 1.33 0.77
CA VAL A 94 -1.72 0.04 0.89
C VAL A 94 -0.95 -1.07 0.16
N GLY A 95 -0.51 -0.83 -1.07
CA GLY A 95 0.26 -1.81 -1.84
C GLY A 95 1.58 -2.14 -1.15
N LEU A 96 2.30 -1.11 -0.72
CA LEU A 96 3.59 -1.24 -0.01
C LEU A 96 3.44 -1.95 1.34
N TRP A 97 2.34 -1.66 2.06
CA TRP A 97 2.02 -2.29 3.33
C TRP A 97 1.78 -3.78 3.18
N ALA A 98 0.89 -4.15 2.27
CA ALA A 98 0.48 -5.53 2.08
C ALA A 98 1.64 -6.44 1.64
N THR A 99 2.58 -5.90 0.87
CA THR A 99 3.64 -6.71 0.23
C THR A 99 5.00 -6.61 0.92
N GLY A 100 5.33 -5.51 1.59
CA GLY A 100 6.67 -5.28 2.14
C GLY A 100 6.69 -4.87 3.61
N LEU A 101 6.00 -3.78 3.98
CA LEU A 101 6.10 -3.24 5.34
C LEU A 101 5.51 -4.19 6.39
N PHE A 102 4.35 -4.78 6.11
CA PHE A 102 3.72 -5.69 7.06
C PHE A 102 4.57 -6.95 7.32
N PRO A 103 5.08 -7.65 6.28
CA PRO A 103 6.02 -8.74 6.51
C PRO A 103 7.29 -8.34 7.27
N PHE A 104 7.86 -7.17 6.95
CA PHE A 104 9.05 -6.66 7.64
C PHE A 104 8.81 -6.40 9.12
N ILE A 105 7.72 -5.70 9.47
CA ILE A 105 7.35 -5.44 10.86
C ILE A 105 6.98 -6.76 11.56
N GLY A 106 6.21 -7.63 10.90
CA GLY A 106 5.82 -8.90 11.48
C GLY A 106 7.00 -9.85 11.74
N ARG A 107 8.08 -9.75 10.95
CA ARG A 107 9.34 -10.48 11.23
C ARG A 107 9.92 -10.07 12.58
N SER A 108 9.92 -8.77 12.90
CA SER A 108 10.38 -8.28 14.20
C SER A 108 9.49 -8.76 15.37
N LEU A 109 8.20 -8.96 15.11
CA LEU A 109 7.21 -9.45 16.08
C LEU A 109 7.14 -10.99 16.15
N ARG A 110 8.06 -11.71 15.48
CA ARG A 110 8.07 -13.19 15.34
C ARG A 110 6.78 -13.76 14.71
N LEU A 111 5.99 -12.92 14.04
CA LEU A 111 4.83 -13.36 13.26
C LEU A 111 5.26 -14.04 11.97
N PHE A 112 6.45 -13.71 11.46
CA PHE A 112 7.06 -14.36 10.30
C PHE A 112 8.41 -14.97 10.71
N SER A 113 8.66 -16.21 10.28
CA SER A 113 9.99 -16.81 10.32
C SER A 113 10.76 -16.43 9.05
N GLY A 114 12.06 -16.19 9.19
CA GLY A 114 12.96 -15.99 8.06
C GLY A 114 13.49 -17.33 7.52
N SER A 115 14.04 -17.29 6.32
CA SER A 115 14.46 -18.38 5.43
C SER A 115 13.29 -19.00 4.66
N ARG A 116 13.22 -18.58 3.39
CA ARG A 116 12.36 -19.10 2.34
C ARG A 116 12.96 -20.36 1.72
#